data_AF-A0AAX0YPB8-F1
#
_entry.id   AF-A0AAX0YPB8-F1
#
_cell.length_a   1.000
_cell.length_b   1.000
_cell.length_c   1.000
_cell.angle_alpha   90.00
_cell.angle_beta   90.00
_cell.angle_gamma   90.00
#
_symmetry.space_group_name_H-M   'P 1'
#
loop_
_entity.id
_entity.type
_entity.pdbx_description
1 polymer ?
#
loop_
_entity_poly.entity_id
_entity_poly.type
_entity_poly.pdbx_seq_one_letter_code
_entity_poly.pdbx_strand_id
1 'polypeptide(L)'
;MGTSAQAGRTKLPKLQLCANVVARSQTKYQEALKVLNDYIKASYPSKQEYDLDHIRSSFLDEGDNLRLTYEIENSLLNIKKKSDKNKYTPQHGQDYLELANNALKELITKTNIINKSSVMSQEAKQAFSAEYFDSMGFDELTRAIFEDLTTLPEDMQNGWLNSFYIQLGIRIELLVELYNINPSEPPSLDFLIDTRKQIKAIESFYMQSKNGMTPFEEENKPATAGRPQKPQSFIVCRYQADAQRAYDEYKKAAIDVNAQILTPEQVLEKNKDVITSATGRIALKPIEKAMSDRYKANNLIEDLTQQLKNEQNVPSTKPRAGRTPVPLPDRIKKLKKEVKQLSRFIEEELQKAENEGAESYTKTMLLLKKAERRDLRYGLKRQGVSPNTSIEDAITSNESKVTIKMRQELKEVDNQIDDLIKALNDIIK
;
A
#
# COMPACT_ATOMS: atom_id res chain seq x y z
N MET A 1 -46.87 -3.08 2.75
CA MET A 1 -46.07 -1.92 3.23
C MET A 1 -45.59 -2.23 4.63
N GLY A 2 -44.31 -2.03 4.91
CA GLY A 2 -43.69 -2.34 6.19
C GLY A 2 -42.17 -2.33 6.07
N THR A 3 -41.61 -1.12 6.07
CA THR A 3 -40.18 -0.85 6.13
C THR A 3 -39.62 -1.27 7.49
N SER A 4 -38.79 -2.32 7.51
CA SER A 4 -37.92 -2.60 8.65
C SER A 4 -36.57 -1.90 8.45
N ALA A 5 -36.33 -0.91 9.30
CA ALA A 5 -35.07 -0.19 9.41
C ALA A 5 -33.95 -1.15 9.84
N GLN A 6 -33.06 -1.51 8.91
CA GLN A 6 -31.74 -2.05 9.24
C GLN A 6 -30.77 -0.90 9.53
N ALA A 7 -30.84 -0.37 10.75
CA ALA A 7 -29.77 0.42 11.34
C ALA A 7 -28.99 -0.49 12.30
N GLY A 8 -27.69 -0.68 12.06
CA GLY A 8 -26.90 -1.54 12.97
C GLY A 8 -25.43 -1.82 12.63
N ARG A 9 -24.83 -1.18 11.62
CA ARG A 9 -23.36 -1.06 11.54
C ARG A 9 -23.03 0.41 11.37
N THR A 10 -22.42 1.01 12.38
CA THR A 10 -21.73 2.30 12.33
C THR A 10 -20.56 2.20 11.36
N LYS A 11 -20.86 2.20 10.06
CA LYS A 11 -19.92 2.69 9.04
C LYS A 11 -19.65 4.13 9.45
N LEU A 12 -18.39 4.49 9.69
CA LEU A 12 -18.00 5.90 9.65
C LEU A 12 -18.68 6.53 8.43
N PRO A 13 -19.37 7.68 8.54
CA PRO A 13 -20.00 8.33 7.39
C PRO A 13 -18.97 8.38 6.26
N LYS A 14 -19.35 8.02 5.03
CA LYS A 14 -18.44 7.99 3.85
C LYS A 14 -17.52 9.22 3.82
N LEU A 15 -18.09 10.39 4.15
CA LEU A 15 -17.39 11.65 4.32
C LEU A 15 -16.23 11.60 5.32
N GLN A 16 -16.43 11.05 6.51
CA GLN A 16 -15.41 10.92 7.55
C GLN A 16 -14.30 9.93 7.13
N LEU A 17 -14.65 8.87 6.39
CA LEU A 17 -13.65 7.96 5.82
C LEU A 17 -12.78 8.68 4.79
N CYS A 18 -13.39 9.41 3.85
CA CYS A 18 -12.66 10.21 2.88
C CYS A 18 -11.79 11.28 3.56
N ALA A 19 -12.32 11.97 4.57
CA ALA A 19 -11.57 12.97 5.36
C ALA A 19 -10.32 12.37 6.02
N ASN A 20 -10.44 11.17 6.60
CA ASN A 20 -9.29 10.46 7.18
C ASN A 20 -8.24 10.09 6.12
N VAL A 21 -8.66 9.71 4.91
CA VAL A 21 -7.75 9.40 3.80
C VAL A 21 -7.03 10.66 3.34
N VAL A 22 -7.73 11.78 3.16
CA VAL A 22 -7.14 13.09 2.85
C VAL A 22 -6.07 13.46 3.87
N ALA A 23 -6.41 13.39 5.16
CA ALA A 23 -5.50 13.76 6.24
C ALA A 23 -4.21 12.92 6.22
N ARG A 24 -4.33 11.60 6.02
CA ARG A 24 -3.17 10.70 5.91
C ARG A 24 -2.32 10.97 4.68
N SER A 25 -2.95 11.17 3.52
CA SER A 25 -2.23 11.46 2.27
C SER A 25 -1.52 12.81 2.36
N GLN A 26 -2.16 13.83 2.94
CA GLN A 26 -1.55 15.13 3.19
C GLN A 26 -0.36 15.06 4.15
N THR A 27 -0.45 14.25 5.21
CA THR A 27 0.68 14.04 6.12
C THR A 27 1.88 13.44 5.39
N LYS A 28 1.66 12.40 4.58
CA LYS A 28 2.75 11.78 3.80
C LYS A 28 3.38 12.76 2.82
N TYR A 29 2.56 13.58 2.16
CA TYR A 29 3.04 14.62 1.25
C TYR A 29 3.91 15.66 1.99
N GLN A 30 3.43 16.18 3.12
CA GLN A 30 4.16 17.15 3.95
C GLN A 30 5.46 16.58 4.51
N GLU A 31 5.45 15.34 5.01
CA GLU A 31 6.64 14.65 5.49
C GLU A 31 7.67 14.45 4.36
N ALA A 32 7.23 14.00 3.19
CA ALA A 32 8.12 13.82 2.04
C ALA A 32 8.70 15.16 1.55
N LEU A 33 7.89 16.22 1.52
CA LEU A 33 8.32 17.56 1.14
C LEU A 33 9.34 18.12 2.14
N LYS A 34 9.13 17.87 3.44
CA LYS A 34 10.11 18.22 4.47
C LYS A 34 11.45 17.52 4.22
N VAL A 35 11.45 16.21 3.97
CA VAL A 35 12.67 15.45 3.67
C VAL A 35 13.38 16.03 2.44
N LEU A 36 12.65 16.39 1.39
CA LEU A 36 13.23 17.04 0.20
C LEU A 36 13.86 18.39 0.53
N ASN A 37 13.17 19.22 1.33
CA ASN A 37 13.69 20.53 1.74
C ASN A 37 14.95 20.40 2.60
N ASP A 38 14.96 19.46 3.55
CA ASP A 38 16.11 19.19 4.42
C ASP A 38 17.29 18.73 3.56
N TYR A 39 17.04 17.87 2.56
CA TYR A 39 18.04 17.43 1.59
C TYR A 39 18.62 18.59 0.78
N ILE A 40 17.78 19.46 0.22
CA ILE A 40 18.20 20.62 -0.58
C ILE A 40 19.03 21.59 0.29
N LYS A 41 18.60 21.88 1.52
CA LYS A 41 19.33 22.75 2.44
C LYS A 41 20.70 22.19 2.82
N ALA A 42 20.79 20.88 3.06
CA ALA A 42 22.04 20.21 3.36
C ALA A 42 23.00 20.19 2.15
N SER A 43 22.47 20.02 0.94
CA SER A 43 23.26 19.92 -0.30
C SER A 43 23.74 21.28 -0.81
N TYR A 44 23.01 22.36 -0.49
CA TYR A 44 23.31 23.72 -0.95
C TYR A 44 23.38 24.71 0.21
N PRO A 45 24.27 24.51 1.21
CA PRO A 45 24.27 25.27 2.46
C PRO A 45 24.63 26.76 2.30
N SER A 46 25.27 27.12 1.18
CA SER A 46 25.68 28.49 0.87
C SER A 46 24.69 29.25 -0.02
N LYS A 47 23.58 28.62 -0.42
CA LYS A 47 22.55 29.26 -1.27
C LYS A 47 21.53 29.99 -0.42
N GLN A 48 20.99 31.09 -0.95
CA GLN A 48 19.91 31.83 -0.31
C GLN A 48 18.57 31.12 -0.50
N GLU A 49 17.57 31.39 0.35
CA GLU A 49 16.26 30.70 0.29
C GLU A 49 15.60 30.81 -1.10
N TYR A 50 15.74 31.95 -1.78
CA TYR A 50 15.26 32.13 -3.14
C TYR A 50 15.86 31.13 -4.15
N ASP A 51 17.17 30.91 -4.08
CA ASP A 51 17.85 29.94 -4.95
C ASP A 51 17.45 28.50 -4.60
N LEU A 52 17.27 28.22 -3.31
CA LEU A 52 16.82 26.90 -2.83
C LEU A 52 15.40 26.60 -3.32
N ASP A 53 14.52 27.60 -3.36
CA ASP A 53 13.16 27.47 -3.89
C ASP A 53 13.15 27.16 -5.39
N HIS A 54 14.07 27.78 -6.16
CA HIS A 54 14.26 27.46 -7.57
C HIS A 54 14.77 26.03 -7.77
N ILE A 55 15.80 25.63 -7.03
CA ILE A 55 16.35 24.26 -7.08
C ILE A 55 15.25 23.24 -6.76
N ARG A 56 14.44 23.51 -5.72
CA ARG A 56 13.31 22.65 -5.36
C ARG A 56 12.29 22.56 -6.48
N SER A 57 11.97 23.68 -7.12
CA SER A 57 11.00 23.72 -8.21
C SER A 57 11.47 22.89 -9.40
N SER A 58 12.76 22.98 -9.77
CA SER A 58 13.36 22.13 -10.80
C SER A 58 13.30 20.65 -10.43
N PHE A 59 13.67 20.27 -9.20
CA PHE A 59 13.58 18.87 -8.75
C PHE A 59 12.16 18.34 -8.80
N LEU A 60 11.17 19.12 -8.35
CA LEU A 60 9.78 18.71 -8.37
C LEU A 60 9.24 18.55 -9.79
N ASP A 61 9.69 19.38 -10.74
CA ASP A 61 9.28 19.25 -12.14
C ASP A 61 9.77 17.92 -12.75
N GLU A 62 11.05 17.58 -12.54
CA GLU A 62 11.62 16.29 -12.97
C GLU A 62 10.97 15.10 -12.24
N GLY A 63 10.73 15.25 -10.94
CA GLY A 63 10.05 14.24 -10.12
C GLY A 63 8.61 13.97 -10.59
N ASP A 64 7.92 15.01 -11.06
CA ASP A 64 6.58 14.90 -11.60
C ASP A 64 6.56 14.26 -13.00
N ASN A 65 7.56 14.55 -13.85
CA ASN A 65 7.74 13.81 -15.11
C ASN A 65 7.91 12.31 -14.86
N LEU A 66 8.75 11.93 -13.89
CA LEU A 66 8.93 10.54 -13.50
C LEU A 66 7.65 9.93 -12.90
N ARG A 67 6.87 10.70 -12.12
CA ARG A 67 5.56 10.26 -11.60
C ARG A 67 4.62 9.90 -12.75
N LEU A 68 4.49 10.77 -13.74
CA LEU A 68 3.63 10.56 -14.91
C LEU A 68 4.06 9.33 -15.71
N THR A 69 5.36 9.18 -16.00
CA THR A 69 5.91 7.97 -16.65
C THR A 69 5.51 6.70 -15.89
N TYR A 70 5.62 6.72 -14.56
CA TYR A 70 5.23 5.61 -13.69
C TYR A 70 3.73 5.31 -13.72
N GLU A 71 2.90 6.34 -13.80
CA GLU A 71 1.44 6.20 -13.85
C GLU A 71 1.00 5.51 -15.14
N ILE A 72 1.60 5.89 -16.28
CA ILE A 72 1.39 5.24 -17.57
C ILE A 72 1.84 3.76 -17.48
N GLU A 73 3.08 3.51 -17.03
CA GLU A 73 3.64 2.15 -17.01
C GLU A 73 2.84 1.19 -16.11
N ASN A 74 2.43 1.67 -14.92
CA ASN A 74 1.67 0.86 -13.97
C ASN A 74 0.25 0.58 -14.46
N SER A 75 -0.38 1.55 -15.12
CA SER A 75 -1.72 1.37 -15.67
C SER A 75 -1.72 0.29 -16.76
N LEU A 76 -0.79 0.37 -17.70
CA LEU A 76 -0.59 -0.66 -18.73
C LEU A 76 -0.20 -2.02 -18.12
N LEU A 77 0.64 -2.03 -17.08
CA LEU A 77 1.02 -3.26 -16.37
C LEU A 77 -0.19 -3.93 -15.70
N ASN A 78 -1.12 -3.15 -15.15
CA ASN A 78 -2.31 -3.67 -14.51
C ASN A 78 -3.26 -4.31 -15.52
N ILE A 79 -3.41 -3.74 -16.72
CA ILE A 79 -4.12 -4.37 -17.84
C ILE A 79 -3.47 -5.72 -18.14
N LYS A 80 -2.17 -5.72 -18.46
CA LYS A 80 -1.42 -6.94 -18.77
C LYS A 80 -1.58 -8.03 -17.70
N LYS A 81 -1.36 -7.70 -16.42
CA LYS A 81 -1.44 -8.66 -15.30
C LYS A 81 -2.83 -9.30 -15.14
N LYS A 82 -3.91 -8.59 -15.50
CA LYS A 82 -5.26 -9.14 -15.42
C LYS A 82 -5.55 -10.01 -16.64
N SER A 83 -5.11 -9.59 -17.81
CA SER A 83 -5.17 -10.37 -19.05
C SER A 83 -4.41 -11.70 -18.90
N ASP A 84 -3.15 -11.68 -18.45
CA ASP A 84 -2.33 -12.89 -18.20
C ASP A 84 -2.99 -13.89 -17.23
N LYS A 85 -3.89 -13.42 -16.37
CA LYS A 85 -4.56 -14.23 -15.34
C LYS A 85 -5.98 -14.64 -15.72
N ASN A 86 -6.44 -14.34 -16.94
CA ASN A 86 -7.84 -14.51 -17.36
C ASN A 86 -8.83 -13.84 -16.39
N LYS A 87 -8.45 -12.69 -15.82
CA LYS A 87 -9.24 -11.87 -14.88
C LYS A 87 -9.50 -10.47 -15.43
N TYR A 88 -9.37 -10.33 -16.74
CA TYR A 88 -9.64 -9.09 -17.45
C TYR A 88 -11.16 -8.84 -17.46
N THR A 89 -11.53 -7.56 -17.30
CA THR A 89 -12.90 -7.09 -17.52
C THR A 89 -12.85 -5.83 -18.38
N PRO A 90 -13.88 -5.54 -19.19
CA PRO A 90 -13.92 -4.33 -20.01
C PRO A 90 -13.71 -3.06 -19.18
N GLN A 91 -14.43 -2.93 -18.06
CA GLN A 91 -14.29 -1.80 -17.14
C GLN A 91 -12.85 -1.62 -16.65
N HIS A 92 -12.16 -2.72 -16.32
CA HIS A 92 -10.76 -2.66 -15.92
C HIS A 92 -9.88 -2.15 -17.07
N GLY A 93 -10.09 -2.61 -18.30
CA GLY A 93 -9.39 -2.07 -19.47
C GLY A 93 -9.59 -0.56 -19.62
N GLN A 94 -10.84 -0.12 -19.58
CA GLN A 94 -11.22 1.29 -19.74
C GLN A 94 -10.59 2.18 -18.65
N ASP A 95 -10.76 1.83 -17.38
CA ASP A 95 -10.26 2.64 -16.26
C ASP A 95 -8.74 2.87 -16.35
N TYR A 96 -7.97 1.81 -16.64
CA TYR A 96 -6.51 1.92 -16.70
C TYR A 96 -6.00 2.53 -18.01
N LEU A 97 -6.69 2.34 -19.14
CA LEU A 97 -6.33 3.06 -20.38
C LEU A 97 -6.57 4.56 -20.25
N GLU A 98 -7.67 4.96 -19.60
CA GLU A 98 -7.96 6.36 -19.35
C GLU A 98 -6.91 7.00 -18.43
N LEU A 99 -6.51 6.31 -17.35
CA LEU A 99 -5.42 6.76 -16.48
C LEU A 99 -4.10 6.94 -17.25
N ALA A 100 -3.73 5.97 -18.09
CA ALA A 100 -2.53 6.04 -18.91
C ALA A 100 -2.59 7.22 -19.90
N ASN A 101 -3.72 7.40 -20.58
CA ASN A 101 -3.89 8.47 -21.57
C ASN A 101 -3.86 9.86 -20.92
N ASN A 102 -4.53 10.04 -19.78
CA ASN A 102 -4.53 11.32 -19.06
C ASN A 102 -3.13 11.71 -18.60
N ALA A 103 -2.37 10.76 -18.02
CA ALA A 103 -0.99 11.00 -17.62
C ALA A 103 -0.09 11.35 -18.82
N LEU A 104 -0.29 10.70 -19.96
CA LEU A 104 0.48 11.00 -21.17
C LEU A 104 0.16 12.38 -21.73
N LYS A 105 -1.12 12.78 -21.78
CA LYS A 105 -1.53 14.13 -22.21
C LYS A 105 -0.90 15.22 -21.34
N GLU A 106 -0.86 15.00 -20.03
CA GLU A 106 -0.19 15.90 -19.10
C GLU A 106 1.32 16.00 -19.40
N LEU A 107 1.98 14.86 -19.61
CA LEU A 107 3.41 14.80 -19.92
C LEU A 107 3.77 15.50 -21.25
N ILE A 108 2.95 15.29 -22.30
CA ILE A 108 3.06 15.99 -23.58
C ILE A 108 2.90 17.49 -23.38
N THR A 109 1.92 17.91 -22.59
CA THR A 109 1.66 19.35 -22.34
C THR A 109 2.84 20.00 -21.63
N LYS A 110 3.38 19.35 -20.58
CA LYS A 110 4.56 19.85 -19.84
C LYS A 110 5.78 19.98 -20.75
N THR A 111 6.10 18.94 -21.51
CA THR A 111 7.26 18.93 -22.42
C THR A 111 7.10 19.99 -23.52
N ASN A 112 5.88 20.18 -24.04
CA ASN A 112 5.60 21.24 -25.01
C ASN A 112 5.74 22.66 -24.45
N ILE A 113 5.38 22.91 -23.18
CA ILE A 113 5.56 24.22 -22.55
C ILE A 113 7.06 24.53 -22.44
N ILE A 114 7.87 23.56 -22.04
CA ILE A 114 9.34 23.68 -22.01
C ILE A 114 9.84 24.06 -23.41
N ASN A 115 9.39 23.36 -24.44
CA ASN A 115 9.75 23.62 -25.84
C ASN A 115 9.23 24.95 -26.43
N LYS A 116 8.25 25.59 -25.80
CA LYS A 116 7.81 26.96 -26.15
C LYS A 116 8.68 28.01 -25.47
N SER A 117 9.20 27.70 -24.29
CA SER A 117 10.11 28.58 -23.54
C SER A 117 11.57 28.49 -24.02
N SER A 118 11.99 27.33 -24.53
CA SER A 118 13.23 27.15 -25.28
C SER A 118 12.97 27.40 -26.77
N VAL A 119 13.95 27.94 -27.50
CA VAL A 119 13.87 28.03 -28.97
C VAL A 119 14.13 26.62 -29.51
N MET A 120 13.12 25.76 -29.50
CA MET A 120 13.24 24.42 -30.08
C MET A 120 13.51 24.60 -31.58
N SER A 121 14.70 24.22 -32.02
CA SER A 121 15.16 24.49 -33.39
C SER A 121 14.25 23.80 -34.42
N GLN A 122 14.06 24.40 -35.59
CA GLN A 122 13.26 23.76 -36.65
C GLN A 122 13.90 22.43 -37.09
N GLU A 123 15.22 22.35 -36.98
CA GLU A 123 16.01 21.14 -37.24
C GLU A 123 15.64 20.02 -36.27
N ALA A 124 15.44 20.30 -34.98
CA ALA A 124 14.98 19.30 -34.01
C ALA A 124 13.59 18.74 -34.36
N LYS A 125 12.68 19.61 -34.84
CA LYS A 125 11.32 19.21 -35.28
C LYS A 125 11.36 18.33 -36.51
N GLN A 126 12.28 18.61 -37.44
CA GLN A 126 12.45 17.84 -38.67
C GLN A 126 13.21 16.53 -38.45
N ALA A 127 14.17 16.51 -37.53
CA ALA A 127 15.01 15.34 -37.24
C ALA A 127 14.24 14.23 -36.50
N PHE A 128 13.29 14.58 -35.62
CA PHE A 128 12.53 13.62 -34.81
C PHE A 128 11.09 13.49 -35.30
N SER A 129 10.92 13.08 -36.57
CA SER A 129 9.62 12.88 -37.22
C SER A 129 8.94 11.57 -36.80
N ALA A 130 7.67 11.37 -37.21
CA ALA A 130 6.98 10.10 -36.99
C ALA A 130 7.73 8.93 -37.67
N GLU A 131 8.19 9.14 -38.90
CA GLU A 131 8.94 8.15 -39.68
C GLU A 131 10.26 7.76 -39.01
N TYR A 132 10.93 8.68 -38.31
CA TYR A 132 12.11 8.37 -37.51
C TYR A 132 11.81 7.34 -36.42
N PHE A 133 10.70 7.48 -35.68
CA PHE A 133 10.34 6.53 -34.62
C PHE A 133 9.73 5.24 -35.17
N ASP A 134 8.98 5.31 -36.27
CA ASP A 134 8.37 4.13 -36.90
C ASP A 134 9.40 3.22 -37.59
N SER A 135 10.51 3.80 -38.07
CA SER A 135 11.62 3.02 -38.64
C SER A 135 12.51 2.35 -37.59
N MET A 136 12.39 2.72 -36.31
CA MET A 136 13.18 2.14 -35.22
C MET A 136 12.50 0.93 -34.58
N GLY A 137 13.23 -0.19 -34.57
CA GLY A 137 12.89 -1.33 -33.74
C GLY A 137 12.99 -1.03 -32.25
N PHE A 138 12.44 -1.92 -31.41
CA PHE A 138 12.48 -1.75 -29.95
C PHE A 138 13.91 -1.61 -29.39
N ASP A 139 14.84 -2.43 -29.86
CA ASP A 139 16.23 -2.42 -29.39
C ASP A 139 16.97 -1.15 -29.85
N GLU A 140 16.69 -0.67 -31.06
CA GLU A 140 17.25 0.56 -31.62
C GLU A 140 16.75 1.80 -30.87
N LEU A 141 15.46 1.84 -30.56
CA LEU A 141 14.89 2.92 -29.77
C LEU A 141 15.43 2.92 -28.33
N THR A 142 15.59 1.74 -27.72
CA THR A 142 16.19 1.63 -26.39
C THR A 142 17.64 2.10 -26.42
N ARG A 143 18.41 1.73 -27.45
CA ARG A 143 19.78 2.20 -27.68
C ARG A 143 19.81 3.72 -27.85
N ALA A 144 18.93 4.28 -28.67
CA ALA A 144 18.83 5.72 -28.89
C ALA A 144 18.56 6.50 -27.59
N ILE A 145 17.74 5.96 -26.67
CA ILE A 145 17.48 6.60 -25.37
C ILE A 145 18.73 6.66 -24.48
N PHE A 146 19.59 5.64 -24.52
CA PHE A 146 20.75 5.56 -23.62
C PHE A 146 22.03 6.14 -24.24
N GLU A 147 22.23 5.97 -25.54
CA GLU A 147 23.45 6.37 -26.25
C GLU A 147 23.29 7.73 -26.92
N ASP A 148 22.21 7.93 -27.67
CA ASP A 148 22.09 9.12 -28.51
C ASP A 148 21.50 10.28 -27.69
N LEU A 149 20.36 10.07 -27.03
CA LEU A 149 19.64 11.09 -26.27
C LEU A 149 20.50 11.69 -25.13
N THR A 150 21.32 10.89 -24.47
CA THR A 150 22.16 11.35 -23.35
C THR A 150 23.28 12.30 -23.79
N THR A 151 23.67 12.25 -25.07
CA THR A 151 24.72 13.10 -25.64
C THR A 151 24.19 14.41 -26.24
N LEU A 152 22.88 14.51 -26.44
CA LEU A 152 22.25 15.69 -27.01
C LEU A 152 22.21 16.85 -26.00
N PRO A 153 22.27 18.12 -26.46
CA PRO A 153 21.92 19.28 -25.64
C PRO A 153 20.50 19.20 -25.07
N GLU A 154 20.23 19.88 -23.96
CA GLU A 154 18.94 19.77 -23.24
C GLU A 154 17.71 20.14 -24.09
N ASP A 155 17.81 21.15 -24.93
CA ASP A 155 16.76 21.55 -25.88
C ASP A 155 16.47 20.45 -26.92
N MET A 156 17.50 19.78 -27.42
CA MET A 156 17.38 18.65 -28.34
C MET A 156 16.83 17.40 -27.64
N GLN A 157 17.20 17.16 -26.38
CA GLN A 157 16.62 16.09 -25.56
C GLN A 157 15.11 16.30 -25.37
N ASN A 158 14.71 17.53 -25.04
CA ASN A 158 13.29 17.88 -24.84
C ASN A 158 12.49 17.81 -26.14
N GLY A 159 13.10 18.16 -27.28
CA GLY A 159 12.53 17.96 -28.60
C GLY A 159 12.29 16.49 -28.93
N TRP A 160 13.31 15.65 -28.72
CA TRP A 160 13.21 14.20 -28.93
C TRP A 160 12.12 13.57 -28.03
N LEU A 161 12.12 13.90 -26.73
CA LEU A 161 11.14 13.39 -25.76
C LEU A 161 9.71 13.79 -26.12
N ASN A 162 9.50 15.04 -26.53
CA ASN A 162 8.18 15.52 -26.93
C ASN A 162 7.65 14.76 -28.14
N SER A 163 8.46 14.62 -29.20
CA SER A 163 8.09 13.85 -30.38
C SER A 163 7.81 12.39 -30.03
N PHE A 164 8.66 11.79 -29.19
CA PHE A 164 8.45 10.42 -28.72
C PHE A 164 7.13 10.25 -27.95
N TYR A 165 6.79 11.17 -27.04
CA TYR A 165 5.52 11.10 -26.30
C TYR A 165 4.30 11.29 -27.19
N ILE A 166 4.39 12.12 -28.24
CA ILE A 166 3.32 12.24 -29.25
C ILE A 166 3.12 10.90 -29.97
N GLN A 167 4.21 10.23 -30.37
CA GLN A 167 4.13 8.90 -30.99
C GLN A 167 3.57 7.85 -30.04
N LEU A 168 3.96 7.89 -28.77
CA LEU A 168 3.37 7.06 -27.73
C LEU A 168 1.87 7.34 -27.57
N GLY A 169 1.44 8.60 -27.76
CA GLY A 169 0.05 9.02 -27.72
C GLY A 169 -0.78 8.33 -28.78
N ILE A 170 -0.31 8.35 -30.03
CA ILE A 170 -0.94 7.65 -31.16
C ILE A 170 -1.06 6.15 -30.87
N ARG A 171 -0.02 5.54 -30.29
CA ARG A 171 -0.04 4.11 -29.90
C ARG A 171 -1.08 3.80 -28.81
N ILE A 172 -1.22 4.67 -27.80
CA ILE A 172 -2.23 4.50 -26.74
C ILE A 172 -3.64 4.78 -27.29
N GLU A 173 -3.82 5.72 -28.20
CA GLU A 173 -5.09 5.95 -28.88
C GLU A 173 -5.52 4.74 -29.71
N LEU A 174 -4.59 4.13 -30.45
CA LEU A 174 -4.85 2.89 -31.17
C LEU A 174 -5.26 1.76 -30.21
N LEU A 175 -4.65 1.66 -29.02
CA LEU A 175 -5.06 0.71 -27.98
C LEU A 175 -6.51 0.94 -27.54
N VAL A 176 -6.91 2.20 -27.40
CA VAL A 176 -8.29 2.59 -27.07
C VAL A 176 -9.24 2.24 -28.21
N GLU A 177 -8.86 2.47 -29.46
CA GLU A 177 -9.67 2.13 -30.64
C GLU A 177 -9.87 0.62 -30.78
N LEU A 178 -8.79 -0.16 -30.69
CA LEU A 178 -8.85 -1.63 -30.69
C LEU A 178 -9.73 -2.16 -29.56
N TYR A 179 -9.64 -1.54 -28.38
CA TYR A 179 -10.52 -1.83 -27.24
C TYR A 179 -12.00 -1.52 -27.57
N ASN A 180 -12.29 -0.37 -28.17
CA ASN A 180 -13.66 0.02 -28.49
C ASN A 180 -14.32 -0.89 -29.54
N ILE A 181 -13.51 -1.51 -30.42
CA ILE A 181 -14.00 -2.48 -31.41
C ILE A 181 -14.40 -3.80 -30.75
N ASN A 182 -13.62 -4.30 -29.77
CA ASN A 182 -13.95 -5.52 -29.04
C ASN A 182 -13.63 -5.39 -27.53
N PRO A 183 -14.51 -4.75 -26.74
CA PRO A 183 -14.22 -4.46 -25.33
C PRO A 183 -14.15 -5.73 -24.47
N SER A 184 -14.68 -6.85 -24.96
CA SER A 184 -14.69 -8.13 -24.26
C SER A 184 -13.34 -8.84 -24.24
N GLU A 185 -12.44 -8.46 -25.14
CA GLU A 185 -11.08 -9.00 -25.24
C GLU A 185 -10.05 -7.97 -24.77
N PRO A 186 -8.96 -8.42 -24.12
CA PRO A 186 -7.87 -7.51 -23.82
C PRO A 186 -7.15 -7.07 -25.10
N PRO A 187 -6.57 -5.86 -25.14
CA PRO A 187 -5.70 -5.47 -26.25
C PRO A 187 -4.49 -6.40 -26.36
N SER A 188 -3.89 -6.46 -27.56
CA SER A 188 -2.74 -7.34 -27.85
C SER A 188 -1.65 -7.26 -26.77
N LEU A 189 -1.33 -8.41 -26.17
CA LEU A 189 -0.34 -8.51 -25.10
C LEU A 189 1.06 -8.11 -25.56
N ASP A 190 1.43 -8.46 -26.80
CA ASP A 190 2.73 -8.10 -27.36
C ASP A 190 2.86 -6.59 -27.49
N PHE A 191 1.81 -5.93 -28.02
CA PHE A 191 1.76 -4.48 -28.12
C PHE A 191 1.85 -3.78 -26.75
N LEU A 192 1.14 -4.30 -25.74
CA LEU A 192 1.25 -3.80 -24.35
C LEU A 192 2.65 -4.01 -23.75
N ILE A 193 3.27 -5.16 -24.02
CA ILE A 193 4.61 -5.48 -23.52
C ILE A 193 5.61 -4.51 -24.10
N ASP A 194 5.60 -4.29 -25.41
CA ASP A 194 6.58 -3.44 -26.09
C ASP A 194 6.40 -1.97 -25.72
N THR A 195 5.16 -1.47 -25.69
CA THR A 195 4.85 -0.11 -25.21
C THR A 195 5.41 0.12 -23.79
N ARG A 196 5.23 -0.85 -22.89
CA ARG A 196 5.75 -0.75 -21.52
C ARG A 196 7.27 -0.80 -21.44
N LYS A 197 7.93 -1.63 -22.26
CA LYS A 197 9.39 -1.67 -22.28
C LYS A 197 9.97 -0.33 -22.73
N GLN A 198 9.37 0.32 -23.73
CA GLN A 198 9.81 1.65 -24.21
C GLN A 198 9.64 2.72 -23.12
N ILE A 199 8.48 2.75 -22.44
CA ILE A 199 8.24 3.65 -21.29
C ILE A 199 9.29 3.41 -20.19
N LYS A 200 9.65 2.14 -19.94
CA LYS A 200 10.65 1.77 -18.93
C LYS A 200 12.08 2.19 -19.33
N ALA A 201 12.40 2.25 -20.62
CA ALA A 201 13.67 2.80 -21.09
C ALA A 201 13.74 4.30 -20.79
N ILE A 202 12.66 5.06 -21.06
CA ILE A 202 12.56 6.48 -20.69
C ILE A 202 12.66 6.69 -19.18
N GLU A 203 11.96 5.86 -18.40
CA GLU A 203 12.08 5.87 -16.94
C GLU A 203 13.53 5.72 -16.48
N SER A 204 14.26 4.79 -17.11
CA SER A 204 15.67 4.53 -16.80
C SER A 204 16.57 5.71 -17.18
N PHE A 205 16.30 6.38 -18.31
CA PHE A 205 16.94 7.65 -18.67
C PHE A 205 16.72 8.69 -17.58
N TYR A 206 15.48 8.96 -17.16
CA TYR A 206 15.21 9.93 -16.08
C TYR A 206 15.92 9.57 -14.77
N MET A 207 16.03 8.28 -14.45
CA MET A 207 16.71 7.81 -13.25
C MET A 207 18.24 7.92 -13.33
N GLN A 208 18.85 7.73 -14.50
CA GLN A 208 20.30 7.61 -14.68
C GLN A 208 20.96 8.90 -15.17
N SER A 209 20.39 9.56 -16.18
CA SER A 209 21.01 10.72 -16.84
C SER A 209 20.55 12.06 -16.26
N LYS A 210 19.25 12.21 -15.95
CA LYS A 210 18.66 13.48 -15.46
C LYS A 210 18.73 13.59 -13.93
N ASN A 211 18.18 12.63 -13.19
CA ASN A 211 18.16 12.68 -11.72
C ASN A 211 19.46 12.16 -11.06
N GLY A 212 20.27 11.38 -11.77
CA GLY A 212 21.56 10.84 -11.29
C GLY A 212 22.64 11.90 -11.06
N MET A 213 22.38 13.16 -11.42
CA MET A 213 23.27 14.30 -11.18
C MET A 213 23.04 14.98 -9.82
N THR A 214 22.40 14.31 -8.85
CA THR A 214 22.32 14.79 -7.47
C THR A 214 23.25 13.97 -6.56
N PRO A 215 24.59 14.20 -6.58
CA PRO A 215 25.58 13.45 -5.80
C PRO A 215 25.17 13.20 -4.35
N PHE A 216 24.57 14.20 -3.71
CA PHE A 216 24.21 14.16 -2.30
C PHE A 216 22.99 13.27 -2.00
N GLU A 217 22.07 13.08 -2.96
CA GLU A 217 20.88 12.25 -2.80
C GLU A 217 21.29 10.77 -2.80
N GLU A 218 22.37 10.43 -3.52
CA GLU A 218 23.00 9.12 -3.57
C GLU A 218 23.94 8.83 -2.40
N GLU A 219 24.76 9.81 -2.00
CA GLU A 219 25.72 9.67 -0.89
C GLU A 219 25.07 9.36 0.46
N ASN A 220 23.80 9.74 0.65
CA ASN A 220 23.03 9.48 1.86
C ASN A 220 22.06 8.27 1.74
N LYS A 221 22.06 7.53 0.62
CA LYS A 221 21.19 6.35 0.48
C LYS A 221 21.69 5.24 1.41
N PRO A 222 20.82 4.66 2.27
CA PRO A 222 21.18 3.42 2.93
C PRO A 222 21.42 2.35 1.87
N ALA A 223 22.63 1.77 1.86
CA ALA A 223 23.08 0.75 0.93
C ALA A 223 22.24 -0.54 1.07
N THR A 224 21.03 -0.54 0.52
CA THR A 224 20.19 -1.73 0.38
C THR A 224 20.42 -2.30 -1.02
N ALA A 225 21.04 -3.48 -1.07
CA ALA A 225 21.27 -4.19 -2.32
C ALA A 225 19.93 -4.54 -3.01
N GLY A 226 19.83 -4.21 -4.31
CA GLY A 226 18.94 -4.92 -5.24
C GLY A 226 17.81 -4.13 -5.90
N ARG A 227 17.57 -2.85 -5.59
CA ARG A 227 16.63 -2.02 -6.37
C ARG A 227 17.06 -0.55 -6.43
N PRO A 228 17.07 0.10 -7.61
CA PRO A 228 17.25 1.54 -7.69
C PRO A 228 16.19 2.24 -6.82
N GLN A 229 16.65 3.04 -5.86
CA GLN A 229 15.75 3.86 -5.05
C GLN A 229 15.26 5.04 -5.88
N LYS A 230 13.99 5.42 -5.70
CA LYS A 230 13.41 6.57 -6.41
C LYS A 230 13.87 7.89 -5.81
N PRO A 231 14.04 8.95 -6.63
CA PRO A 231 14.41 10.27 -6.14
C PRO A 231 13.37 10.78 -5.15
N GLN A 232 13.79 11.60 -4.20
CA GLN A 232 12.86 12.13 -3.21
C GLN A 232 11.81 13.03 -3.86
N SER A 233 12.19 13.77 -4.90
CA SER A 233 11.26 14.59 -5.71
C SER A 233 10.09 13.77 -6.28
N PHE A 234 10.37 12.59 -6.85
CA PHE A 234 9.33 11.67 -7.32
C PHE A 234 8.39 11.24 -6.19
N ILE A 235 8.93 10.93 -5.00
CA ILE A 235 8.12 10.52 -3.85
C ILE A 235 7.18 11.66 -3.45
N VAL A 236 7.68 12.90 -3.44
CA VAL A 236 6.88 14.10 -3.16
C VAL A 236 5.76 14.25 -4.18
N CYS A 237 6.06 14.28 -5.47
CA CYS A 237 5.06 14.47 -6.54
C CYS A 237 4.01 13.35 -6.53
N ARG A 238 4.44 12.11 -6.28
CA ARG A 238 3.52 10.98 -6.10
C ARG A 238 2.55 11.20 -4.94
N TYR A 239 3.06 11.58 -3.76
CA TYR A 239 2.20 11.81 -2.60
C TYR A 239 1.32 13.04 -2.75
N GLN A 240 1.77 14.07 -3.48
CA GLN A 240 0.95 15.21 -3.85
C GLN A 240 -0.25 14.77 -4.70
N ALA A 241 -0.02 13.96 -5.74
CA ALA A 241 -1.09 13.42 -6.58
C ALA A 241 -2.03 12.49 -5.81
N ASP A 242 -1.51 11.63 -4.92
CA ASP A 242 -2.33 10.78 -4.04
C ASP A 242 -3.20 11.63 -3.08
N ALA A 243 -2.66 12.72 -2.54
CA ALA A 243 -3.39 13.64 -1.67
C ALA A 243 -4.48 14.40 -2.43
N GLN A 244 -4.20 14.82 -3.66
CA GLN A 244 -5.17 15.48 -4.53
C GLN A 244 -6.33 14.53 -4.90
N ARG A 245 -6.04 13.29 -5.31
CA ARG A 245 -7.07 12.27 -5.60
C ARG A 245 -7.94 11.97 -4.39
N ALA A 246 -7.34 11.81 -3.21
CA ALA A 246 -8.09 11.63 -1.98
C ALA A 246 -9.01 12.83 -1.68
N TYR A 247 -8.54 14.05 -1.96
CA TYR A 247 -9.30 15.26 -1.73
C TYR A 247 -10.48 15.40 -2.69
N ASP A 248 -10.31 15.03 -3.96
CA ASP A 248 -11.41 15.05 -4.92
C ASP A 248 -12.49 14.00 -4.61
N GLU A 249 -12.12 12.83 -4.07
CA GLU A 249 -13.08 11.87 -3.51
C GLU A 249 -13.83 12.43 -2.29
N TYR A 250 -13.13 13.13 -1.39
CA TYR A 250 -13.74 13.81 -0.25
C TYR A 250 -14.74 14.89 -0.70
N LYS A 251 -14.39 15.71 -1.70
CA LYS A 251 -15.31 16.72 -2.25
C LYS A 251 -16.60 16.08 -2.76
N LYS A 252 -16.50 15.01 -3.54
CA LYS A 252 -17.66 14.25 -4.03
C LYS A 252 -18.52 13.77 -2.87
N ALA A 253 -17.91 13.16 -1.85
CA ALA A 253 -18.62 12.68 -0.67
C ALA A 253 -19.25 13.81 0.18
N ALA A 254 -18.65 15.00 0.22
CA ALA A 254 -19.18 16.16 0.92
C ALA A 254 -20.42 16.73 0.21
N ILE A 255 -20.37 16.80 -1.12
CA ILE A 255 -21.50 17.21 -1.97
C ILE A 255 -22.67 16.23 -1.80
N ASP A 256 -22.41 14.91 -1.83
CA ASP A 256 -23.42 13.86 -1.68
C ASP A 256 -24.28 14.02 -0.40
N VAL A 257 -23.69 14.55 0.68
CA VAL A 257 -24.34 14.70 1.98
C VAL A 257 -24.63 16.16 2.34
N ASN A 258 -24.49 17.08 1.38
CA ASN A 258 -24.66 18.52 1.54
C ASN A 258 -23.88 19.11 2.75
N ALA A 259 -22.63 18.66 2.91
CA ALA A 259 -21.72 19.18 3.94
C ALA A 259 -20.84 20.33 3.39
N GLN A 260 -20.41 21.22 4.28
CA GLN A 260 -19.40 22.22 3.95
C GLN A 260 -18.09 21.53 3.50
N ILE A 261 -17.62 21.88 2.30
CA ILE A 261 -16.34 21.41 1.77
C ILE A 261 -15.21 22.16 2.48
N LEU A 262 -14.37 21.41 3.20
CA LEU A 262 -13.19 21.95 3.89
C LEU A 262 -11.95 21.87 2.99
N THR A 263 -10.98 22.77 3.18
CA THR A 263 -9.67 22.67 2.49
C THR A 263 -8.86 21.47 2.97
N PRO A 264 -7.86 20.97 2.22
CA PRO A 264 -7.03 19.86 2.67
C PRO A 264 -6.37 20.09 4.03
N GLU A 265 -5.94 21.33 4.33
CA GLU A 265 -5.33 21.72 5.60
C GLU A 265 -6.34 21.71 6.73
N GLN A 266 -7.58 22.17 6.48
CA GLN A 266 -8.67 22.11 7.46
C GLN A 266 -9.09 20.67 7.74
N VAL A 267 -9.13 19.82 6.70
CA VAL A 267 -9.39 18.38 6.87
C VAL A 267 -8.28 17.72 7.67
N LEU A 268 -7.02 18.02 7.36
CA LEU A 268 -5.86 17.55 8.10
C LEU A 268 -5.98 17.95 9.58
N GLU A 269 -6.22 19.22 9.85
CA GLU A 269 -6.33 19.76 11.21
C GLU A 269 -7.42 19.09 12.04
N LYS A 270 -8.64 18.97 11.49
CA LYS A 270 -9.75 18.30 12.17
C LYS A 270 -9.51 16.81 12.42
N ASN A 271 -8.58 16.19 11.70
CA ASN A 271 -8.30 14.76 11.77
C ASN A 271 -6.87 14.43 12.24
N LYS A 272 -6.14 15.40 12.83
CA LYS A 272 -4.78 15.23 13.36
C LYS A 272 -4.68 14.03 14.32
N ASP A 273 -5.68 13.84 15.19
CA ASP A 273 -5.73 12.74 16.17
C ASP A 273 -5.92 11.35 15.53
N VAL A 274 -6.50 11.30 14.33
CA VAL A 274 -6.68 10.05 13.56
C VAL A 274 -5.39 9.65 12.83
N ILE A 275 -4.47 10.60 12.63
CA ILE A 275 -3.19 10.38 11.96
C ILE A 275 -2.13 9.90 12.96
N THR A 276 -2.06 10.52 14.14
CA THR A 276 -1.14 10.10 15.22
C THR A 276 -1.39 8.66 15.69
N SER A 277 -2.58 8.13 15.40
CA SER A 277 -2.98 6.75 15.66
C SER A 277 -2.80 5.78 14.46
N ALA A 278 -2.35 6.26 13.29
CA ALA A 278 -2.39 5.50 12.03
C ALA A 278 -1.16 5.59 11.10
N THR A 279 -0.05 6.21 11.52
CA THR A 279 1.24 6.11 10.81
C THR A 279 2.01 4.88 11.29
N GLY A 280 2.06 3.87 10.42
CA GLY A 280 2.58 2.53 10.74
C GLY A 280 1.47 1.62 11.27
N ARG A 281 1.59 0.30 11.09
CA ARG A 281 0.69 -0.70 11.69
C ARG A 281 0.32 -0.22 13.10
N ILE A 282 -0.98 -0.03 13.39
CA ILE A 282 -1.45 0.37 14.73
C ILE A 282 -0.56 -0.34 15.72
N ALA A 283 0.27 0.41 16.45
CA ALA A 283 1.14 -0.18 17.43
C ALA A 283 0.19 -0.85 18.40
N LEU A 284 0.11 -2.19 18.28
CA LEU A 284 -0.81 -2.97 19.06
C LEU A 284 -0.52 -2.64 20.50
N LYS A 285 -1.55 -2.32 21.28
CA LYS A 285 -1.34 -2.14 22.71
C LYS A 285 -0.69 -3.41 23.27
N PRO A 286 0.11 -3.34 24.33
CA PRO A 286 0.93 -4.47 24.78
C PRO A 286 0.15 -5.79 24.85
N ILE A 287 -1.07 -5.77 25.41
CA ILE A 287 -1.96 -6.94 25.46
C ILE A 287 -2.44 -7.43 24.08
N GLU A 288 -2.80 -6.52 23.16
CA GLU A 288 -3.19 -6.89 21.78
C GLU A 288 -2.02 -7.49 21.00
N LYS A 289 -0.80 -6.98 21.23
CA LYS A 289 0.43 -7.46 20.61
C LYS A 289 0.76 -8.85 21.12
N ALA A 290 0.73 -9.04 22.44
CA ALA A 290 0.98 -10.32 23.08
C ALA A 290 0.01 -11.40 22.59
N MET A 291 -1.27 -11.05 22.43
CA MET A 291 -2.29 -11.93 21.84
C MET A 291 -1.96 -12.33 20.41
N SER A 292 -1.67 -11.36 19.55
CA SER A 292 -1.37 -11.63 18.13
C SER A 292 -0.09 -12.46 17.97
N ASP A 293 0.94 -12.19 18.77
CA ASP A 293 2.19 -12.93 18.73
C ASP A 293 2.02 -14.35 19.29
N ARG A 294 1.17 -14.53 20.32
CA ARG A 294 0.78 -15.86 20.85
C ARG A 294 0.05 -16.67 19.78
N TYR A 295 -0.88 -16.04 19.06
CA TYR A 295 -1.61 -16.68 17.97
C TYR A 295 -0.67 -17.11 16.82
N LYS A 296 0.26 -16.23 16.39
CA LYS A 296 1.25 -16.58 15.36
C LYS A 296 2.16 -17.72 15.81
N ALA A 297 2.64 -17.70 17.05
CA ALA A 297 3.48 -18.74 17.60
C ALA A 297 2.75 -20.09 17.66
N ASN A 298 1.48 -20.11 18.09
CA ASN A 298 0.65 -21.31 18.09
C ASN A 298 0.42 -21.88 16.67
N ASN A 299 0.12 -21.03 15.69
CA ASN A 299 -0.01 -21.47 14.30
C ASN A 299 1.29 -22.05 13.75
N LEU A 300 2.42 -21.41 14.04
CA LEU A 300 3.72 -21.91 13.61
C LEU A 300 4.08 -23.22 14.31
N ILE A 301 3.72 -23.40 15.58
CA ILE A 301 3.84 -24.69 16.28
C ILE A 301 3.01 -25.76 15.57
N GLU A 302 1.76 -25.45 15.23
CA GLU A 302 0.87 -26.37 14.52
C GLU A 302 1.46 -26.79 13.18
N ASP A 303 1.94 -25.83 12.39
CA ASP A 303 2.55 -26.07 11.07
C ASP A 303 3.82 -26.91 11.17
N LEU A 304 4.72 -26.57 12.10
CA LEU A 304 5.95 -27.33 12.34
C LEU A 304 5.65 -28.73 12.90
N THR A 305 4.59 -28.88 13.68
CA THR A 305 4.15 -30.18 14.21
C THR A 305 3.52 -31.04 13.11
N GLN A 306 2.76 -30.44 12.19
CA GLN A 306 2.24 -31.13 11.00
C GLN A 306 3.37 -31.52 10.05
N GLN A 307 4.37 -30.65 9.84
CA GLN A 307 5.58 -30.97 9.08
C GLN A 307 6.33 -32.16 9.68
N LEU A 308 6.52 -32.19 11.01
CA LEU A 308 7.11 -33.35 11.69
C LEU A 308 6.29 -34.64 11.54
N LYS A 309 4.96 -34.54 11.42
CA LYS A 309 4.09 -35.71 11.17
C LYS A 309 4.12 -36.17 9.72
N ASN A 310 4.31 -35.24 8.78
CA ASN A 310 4.25 -35.51 7.34
C ASN A 310 5.63 -35.82 6.72
N GLU A 311 6.73 -35.44 7.36
CA GLU A 311 8.10 -35.66 6.87
C GLU A 311 8.90 -36.53 7.85
N GLN A 312 8.96 -37.85 7.60
CA GLN A 312 10.18 -38.60 7.91
C GLN A 312 11.21 -38.25 6.83
N ASN A 313 12.28 -37.54 7.20
CA ASN A 313 13.51 -37.31 6.42
C ASN A 313 13.45 -36.38 5.20
N VAL A 314 13.33 -35.06 5.42
CA VAL A 314 13.88 -34.07 4.47
C VAL A 314 14.81 -33.11 5.21
N PRO A 315 16.06 -32.87 4.73
CA PRO A 315 16.97 -31.94 5.39
C PRO A 315 16.40 -30.52 5.37
N SER A 316 16.39 -29.89 6.53
CA SER A 316 16.12 -28.46 6.72
C SER A 316 16.88 -27.61 5.69
N THR A 317 16.13 -26.81 4.94
CA THR A 317 16.53 -25.59 4.21
C THR A 317 18.01 -25.21 4.25
N LYS A 318 18.62 -25.04 3.05
CA LYS A 318 19.98 -24.51 2.88
C LYS A 318 20.23 -23.30 3.81
N PRO A 319 21.28 -23.29 4.63
CA PRO A 319 21.58 -22.19 5.52
C PRO A 319 21.92 -20.93 4.72
N ARG A 320 21.43 -19.77 5.19
CA ARG A 320 22.09 -18.49 4.88
C ARG A 320 23.48 -18.53 5.52
N ALA A 321 24.50 -18.06 4.79
CA ALA A 321 25.89 -18.05 5.25
C ALA A 321 26.01 -17.53 6.70
N GLY A 322 26.67 -18.31 7.57
CA GLY A 322 27.00 -17.92 8.95
C GLY A 322 26.00 -18.29 10.05
N ARG A 323 24.95 -19.08 9.78
CA ARG A 323 24.03 -19.56 10.85
C ARG A 323 23.82 -21.07 10.83
N THR A 324 24.04 -21.70 11.99
CA THR A 324 23.74 -23.12 12.23
C THR A 324 22.22 -23.32 12.22
N PRO A 325 21.67 -24.26 11.42
CA PRO A 325 20.24 -24.55 11.44
C PRO A 325 19.83 -25.15 12.79
N VAL A 326 18.75 -24.62 13.38
CA VAL A 326 18.16 -25.13 14.61
C VAL A 326 17.20 -26.28 14.28
N PRO A 327 17.30 -27.46 14.93
CA PRO A 327 16.39 -28.58 14.70
C PRO A 327 14.92 -28.20 14.89
N LEU A 328 14.02 -28.79 14.09
CA LEU A 328 12.58 -28.55 14.18
C LEU A 328 12.01 -28.79 15.59
N PRO A 329 12.39 -29.86 16.33
CA PRO A 329 11.91 -30.07 17.70
C PRO A 329 12.34 -28.96 18.67
N ASP A 330 13.57 -28.46 18.54
CA ASP A 330 14.09 -27.38 19.39
C ASP A 330 13.41 -26.04 19.07
N ARG A 331 13.08 -25.82 17.79
CA ARG A 331 12.29 -24.67 17.36
C ARG A 331 10.87 -24.70 17.95
N ILE A 332 10.22 -25.86 17.95
CA ILE A 332 8.90 -26.05 18.60
C ILE A 332 9.00 -25.83 20.11
N LYS A 333 10.03 -26.37 20.78
CA LYS A 333 10.25 -26.18 22.22
C LYS A 333 10.43 -24.71 22.58
N LYS A 334 11.19 -23.96 21.76
CA LYS A 334 11.37 -22.51 21.94
C LYS A 334 10.06 -21.74 21.77
N LEU A 335 9.28 -22.04 20.73
CA LEU A 335 7.98 -21.42 20.48
C LEU A 335 6.97 -21.73 21.61
N LYS A 336 6.95 -22.97 22.14
CA LYS A 336 6.10 -23.33 23.30
C LYS A 336 6.46 -22.53 24.55
N LYS A 337 7.76 -22.27 24.78
CA LYS A 337 8.22 -21.42 25.90
C LYS A 337 7.77 -19.97 25.70
N GLU A 338 7.86 -19.45 24.48
CA GLU A 338 7.40 -18.11 24.11
C GLU A 338 5.88 -17.97 24.32
N VAL A 339 5.08 -18.93 23.86
CA VAL A 339 3.62 -18.96 24.10
C VAL A 339 3.29 -18.91 25.61
N LYS A 340 4.02 -19.67 26.44
CA LYS A 340 3.82 -19.66 27.89
C LYS A 340 4.15 -18.30 28.52
N GLN A 341 5.20 -17.63 28.03
CA GLN A 341 5.56 -16.28 28.49
C GLN A 341 4.50 -15.25 28.09
N LEU A 342 4.00 -15.33 26.85
CA LEU A 342 2.95 -14.44 26.36
C LEU A 342 1.63 -14.63 27.11
N SER A 343 1.24 -15.86 27.45
CA SER A 343 0.04 -16.11 28.27
C SER A 343 0.15 -15.51 29.66
N ARG A 344 1.31 -15.66 30.34
CA ARG A 344 1.54 -15.04 31.65
C ARG A 344 1.46 -13.51 31.59
N PHE A 345 2.06 -12.92 30.57
CA PHE A 345 1.99 -11.47 30.39
C PHE A 345 0.54 -10.98 30.21
N ILE A 346 -0.29 -11.71 29.47
CA ILE A 346 -1.72 -11.37 29.29
C ILE A 346 -2.46 -11.46 30.64
N GLU A 347 -2.23 -12.51 31.42
CA GLU A 347 -2.82 -12.69 32.75
C GLU A 347 -2.40 -11.58 33.72
N GLU A 348 -1.11 -11.23 33.74
CA GLU A 348 -0.56 -10.16 34.58
C GLU A 348 -1.17 -8.79 34.24
N GLU A 349 -1.33 -8.47 32.96
CA GLU A 349 -1.95 -7.21 32.52
C GLU A 349 -3.45 -7.14 32.86
N LEU A 350 -4.16 -8.27 32.81
CA LEU A 350 -5.56 -8.34 33.24
C LEU A 350 -5.70 -8.18 34.75
N GLN A 351 -4.86 -8.86 35.53
CA GLN A 351 -4.86 -8.75 36.99
C GLN A 351 -4.50 -7.33 37.44
N LYS A 352 -3.54 -6.70 36.78
CA LYS A 352 -3.17 -5.31 37.03
C LYS A 352 -4.34 -4.36 36.74
N ALA A 353 -5.02 -4.54 35.60
CA ALA A 353 -6.17 -3.73 35.25
C ALA A 353 -7.36 -3.94 36.21
N GLU A 354 -7.53 -5.16 36.75
CA GLU A 354 -8.51 -5.47 37.79
C GLU A 354 -8.20 -4.72 39.10
N ASN A 355 -6.95 -4.74 39.53
CA ASN A 355 -6.49 -4.05 40.75
C ASN A 355 -6.56 -2.51 40.63
N GLU A 356 -6.45 -1.97 39.42
CA GLU A 356 -6.57 -0.53 39.13
C GLU A 356 -8.04 -0.04 39.09
N GLY A 357 -9.00 -0.96 39.12
CA GLY A 357 -10.43 -0.66 39.20
C GLY A 357 -11.23 -0.96 37.93
N ALA A 358 -12.56 -0.96 38.09
CA ALA A 358 -13.51 -1.46 37.07
C ALA A 358 -13.38 -0.80 35.70
N GLU A 359 -13.03 0.49 35.65
CA GLU A 359 -12.85 1.22 34.38
C GLU A 359 -11.59 0.76 33.63
N SER A 360 -10.46 0.60 34.33
CA SER A 360 -9.21 0.08 33.75
C SER A 360 -9.40 -1.35 33.25
N TYR A 361 -10.03 -2.20 34.06
CA TYR A 361 -10.36 -3.57 33.69
C TYR A 361 -11.25 -3.64 32.43
N THR A 362 -12.32 -2.84 32.37
CA THR A 362 -13.22 -2.80 31.20
C THR A 362 -12.49 -2.39 29.93
N LYS A 363 -11.62 -1.38 30.03
CA LYS A 363 -10.82 -0.88 28.90
C LYS A 363 -9.85 -1.94 28.39
N THR A 364 -9.17 -2.65 29.29
CA THR A 364 -8.22 -3.73 28.96
C THR A 364 -8.94 -4.95 28.38
N MET A 365 -10.10 -5.32 28.93
CA MET A 365 -10.95 -6.39 28.40
C MET A 365 -11.49 -6.10 27.00
N LEU A 366 -11.84 -4.84 26.69
CA LEU A 366 -12.25 -4.45 25.35
C LEU A 366 -11.12 -4.63 24.32
N LEU A 367 -9.87 -4.37 24.71
CA LEU A 367 -8.70 -4.58 23.86
C LEU A 367 -8.42 -6.06 23.65
N LEU A 368 -8.52 -6.86 24.73
CA LEU A 368 -8.41 -8.32 24.66
C LEU A 368 -9.41 -8.90 23.65
N LYS A 369 -10.70 -8.58 23.79
CA LYS A 369 -11.77 -9.05 22.88
C LYS A 369 -11.55 -8.60 21.44
N LYS A 370 -11.02 -7.38 21.22
CA LYS A 370 -10.66 -6.89 19.87
C LYS A 370 -9.54 -7.71 19.25
N ALA A 371 -8.54 -8.11 20.03
CA ALA A 371 -7.46 -8.97 19.57
C ALA A 371 -7.96 -10.39 19.24
N GLU A 372 -8.77 -10.99 20.12
CA GLU A 372 -9.38 -12.31 19.91
C GLU A 372 -10.21 -12.39 18.62
N ARG A 373 -11.06 -11.38 18.40
CA ARG A 373 -11.86 -11.29 17.17
C ARG A 373 -10.99 -11.20 15.92
N ARG A 374 -9.86 -10.51 16.00
CA ARG A 374 -8.92 -10.37 14.89
C ARG A 374 -8.23 -11.69 14.58
N ASP A 375 -7.76 -12.39 15.60
CA ASP A 375 -7.12 -13.70 15.45
C ASP A 375 -8.10 -14.74 14.91
N LEU A 376 -9.36 -14.73 15.39
CA LEU A 376 -10.43 -15.58 14.87
C LEU A 376 -10.72 -15.31 13.39
N ARG A 377 -10.74 -14.04 12.96
CA ARG A 377 -10.85 -13.68 11.54
C ARG A 377 -9.70 -14.26 10.71
N TYR A 378 -8.47 -14.19 11.22
CA TYR A 378 -7.32 -14.77 10.54
C TYR A 378 -7.41 -16.30 10.47
N GLY A 379 -7.89 -16.96 11.53
CA GLY A 379 -8.10 -18.41 11.55
C GLY A 379 -9.14 -18.86 10.53
N LEU A 380 -10.30 -18.20 10.48
CA LEU A 380 -11.36 -18.49 9.52
C LEU A 380 -10.88 -18.27 8.07
N LYS A 381 -10.13 -17.20 7.81
CA LYS A 381 -9.52 -16.96 6.50
C LYS A 381 -8.56 -18.08 6.09
N ARG A 382 -7.79 -18.61 7.04
CA ARG A 382 -6.86 -19.73 6.82
C ARG A 382 -7.59 -21.03 6.46
N GLN A 383 -8.78 -21.23 7.01
CA GLN A 383 -9.66 -22.37 6.74
C GLN A 383 -10.47 -22.24 5.43
N GLY A 384 -10.21 -21.19 4.63
CA GLY A 384 -10.88 -21.00 3.34
C GLY A 384 -12.30 -20.40 3.45
N VAL A 385 -12.70 -19.90 4.61
CA VAL A 385 -14.01 -19.24 4.79
C VAL A 385 -14.02 -17.91 4.01
N SER A 386 -14.92 -17.82 3.03
CA SER A 386 -15.07 -16.65 2.15
C SER A 386 -15.49 -15.39 2.94
N PRO A 387 -14.98 -14.19 2.59
CA PRO A 387 -15.40 -12.93 3.25
C PRO A 387 -16.89 -12.59 3.11
N ASN A 388 -17.59 -13.21 2.15
CA ASN A 388 -19.00 -12.93 1.83
C ASN A 388 -20.00 -13.70 2.70
N THR A 389 -19.57 -14.75 3.41
CA THR A 389 -20.30 -15.22 4.58
C THR A 389 -19.91 -14.27 5.70
N SER A 390 -20.87 -13.58 6.31
CA SER A 390 -20.63 -12.62 7.38
C SER A 390 -19.74 -13.28 8.43
N ILE A 391 -18.45 -12.92 8.43
CA ILE A 391 -17.48 -13.40 9.42
C ILE A 391 -18.01 -13.03 10.82
N GLU A 392 -18.84 -12.00 10.93
CA GLU A 392 -19.53 -11.65 12.17
C GLU A 392 -20.66 -12.63 12.52
N ASP A 393 -21.38 -13.23 11.58
CA ASP A 393 -22.39 -14.26 11.88
C ASP A 393 -21.69 -15.55 12.35
N ALA A 394 -20.54 -15.89 11.77
CA ALA A 394 -19.70 -17.00 12.22
C ALA A 394 -19.08 -16.73 13.60
N ILE A 395 -18.60 -15.51 13.87
CA ILE A 395 -18.10 -15.08 15.18
C ILE A 395 -19.23 -15.10 16.22
N THR A 396 -20.42 -14.60 15.89
CA THR A 396 -21.59 -14.57 16.79
C THR A 396 -22.10 -15.98 17.07
N SER A 397 -22.08 -16.87 16.07
CA SER A 397 -22.40 -18.30 16.22
C SER A 397 -21.39 -19.03 17.12
N ASN A 398 -20.10 -18.66 17.05
CA ASN A 398 -19.07 -19.26 17.89
C ASN A 398 -19.09 -18.69 19.32
N GLU A 399 -19.26 -17.37 19.48
CA GLU A 399 -19.44 -16.70 20.77
C GLU A 399 -20.68 -17.25 21.50
N SER A 400 -21.79 -17.48 20.80
CA SER A 400 -22.98 -18.13 21.37
C SER A 400 -22.74 -19.59 21.77
N LYS A 401 -22.02 -20.38 20.96
CA LYS A 401 -21.63 -21.76 21.35
C LYS A 401 -20.73 -21.80 22.58
N VAL A 402 -19.73 -20.92 22.67
CA VAL A 402 -18.84 -20.82 23.85
C VAL A 402 -19.62 -20.37 25.09
N THR A 403 -20.52 -19.39 24.94
CA THR A 403 -21.36 -18.91 26.05
C THR A 403 -22.33 -19.99 26.53
N ILE A 404 -22.90 -20.78 25.62
CA ILE A 404 -23.75 -21.94 25.98
C ILE A 404 -22.94 -22.99 26.73
N LYS A 405 -21.72 -23.29 26.27
CA LYS A 405 -20.84 -24.26 26.93
C LYS A 405 -20.41 -23.80 28.32
N MET A 406 -20.01 -22.54 28.49
CA MET A 406 -19.67 -21.97 29.80
C MET A 406 -20.88 -21.94 30.75
N ARG A 407 -22.10 -21.70 30.25
CA ARG A 407 -23.32 -21.79 31.05
C ARG A 407 -23.64 -23.22 31.49
N GLN A 408 -23.32 -24.23 30.68
CA GLN A 408 -23.45 -25.63 31.07
C GLN A 408 -22.41 -26.00 32.14
N GLU A 409 -21.15 -25.59 31.96
CA GLU A 409 -20.09 -25.82 32.93
C GLU A 409 -20.38 -25.12 34.28
N LEU A 410 -20.89 -23.89 34.26
CA LEU A 410 -21.34 -23.19 35.49
C LEU A 410 -22.51 -23.91 36.17
N LYS A 411 -23.45 -24.46 35.41
CA LYS A 411 -24.58 -25.21 35.96
C LYS A 411 -24.13 -26.55 36.57
N GLU A 412 -23.10 -27.18 36.02
CA GLU A 412 -22.47 -28.37 36.64
C GLU A 412 -21.77 -28.01 37.95
N VAL A 413 -21.11 -26.85 38.02
CA VAL A 413 -20.50 -26.35 39.27
C VAL A 413 -21.57 -26.03 40.32
N ASP A 414 -22.68 -25.38 39.94
CA ASP A 414 -23.79 -25.10 40.86
C ASP A 414 -24.39 -26.40 41.42
N ASN A 415 -24.60 -27.42 40.57
CA ASN A 415 -25.07 -28.72 41.03
C ASN A 415 -24.07 -29.40 42.00
N GLN A 416 -22.77 -29.27 41.76
CA GLN A 416 -21.74 -29.80 42.66
C GLN A 416 -21.72 -29.06 44.00
N ILE A 417 -21.98 -27.75 44.00
CA ILE A 417 -22.11 -26.96 45.24
C ILE A 417 -23.35 -27.41 46.01
N ASP A 418 -24.49 -27.61 45.35
CA ASP A 418 -25.72 -28.09 45.98
C ASP A 418 -25.54 -29.50 46.57
N ASP A 419 -24.85 -30.41 45.85
CA ASP A 419 -24.53 -31.75 46.34
C ASP A 419 -23.60 -31.69 47.56
N LEU A 420 -22.61 -30.81 47.56
CA LEU A 420 -21.72 -30.59 48.69
C LEU A 420 -22.45 -30.00 49.90
N ILE A 421 -23.35 -29.02 49.69
CA ILE A 421 -24.17 -28.44 50.75
C ILE A 421 -25.08 -29.50 51.36
N LYS A 422 -25.67 -30.37 50.54
CA LYS A 422 -26.51 -31.47 50.99
C LYS A 422 -25.71 -32.50 51.80
N ALA A 423 -24.54 -32.90 51.30
CA ALA A 423 -23.64 -33.79 52.04
C ALA A 423 -23.20 -33.17 53.38
N LEU A 424 -22.93 -31.86 53.42
CA LEU A 424 -22.57 -31.15 54.65
C LEU A 424 -23.73 -31.13 55.65
N ASN A 425 -24.96 -30.88 55.17
CA ASN A 425 -26.16 -30.90 56.00
C ASN A 425 -26.50 -32.30 56.53
N ASP A 426 -26.17 -33.35 55.77
CA ASP A 426 -26.33 -34.74 56.19
C ASP A 426 -25.25 -35.16 57.21
N ILE A 427 -24.08 -34.51 57.23
CA ILE A 427 -23.04 -34.70 58.25
C ILE A 427 -23.37 -33.93 59.55
N ILE A 428 -24.07 -32.81 59.45
CA ILE A 428 -24.44 -31.95 60.59
C ILE A 428 -25.66 -32.50 61.35
N LYS A 429 -26.48 -33.35 60.73
CA LYS A 429 -27.54 -34.12 61.38
C LYS A 429 -26.98 -35.37 62.05
#